data_AF-I5C192-F1
#
_entry.id   AF-I5C192-F1
#
_cell.length_a   1.000
_cell.length_b   1.000
_cell.length_c   1.000
_cell.angle_alpha   90.00
_cell.angle_beta   90.00
_cell.angle_gamma   90.00
#
_symmetry.space_group_name_H-M   'P 1'
#
loop_
_entity.id
_entity.type
_entity.pdbx_description
1 polymer ?
#
loop_
_entity_poly.entity_id
_entity_poly.type
_entity_poly.pdbx_seq_one_letter_code
_entity_poly.pdbx_strand_id
1 'polypeptide(L)'
;MAPVIPPDVTTSILGTNDFSTLMFEDLWPGLGDYDFNDFVVGIKAEKVSTALGGILKEIKLEILPRAAGATFQNSFAVAFPTLPSSAVTEITGTVKGGSSIFSYQGNGAEAGQNALSVIIFENINQVIPFANNPLRNASAAPFTAEPILISIKVRESAGIKADQINYETFNPYLIVNQNRGREIHLAGRQGTSLSDPSLLGTNSDNSLNGTSYTSDGDNLPWAILVPKDIPFMHEGVDITEGYLNFPEWARTAGEKFPNWFENNSGFRNNNKLFR
;
A
#
# COMPACT_ATOMS: atom_id res chain seq x y z
N MET A 1 34.95 -0.33 -33.05
CA MET A 1 33.97 -1.18 -32.32
C MET A 1 32.94 -0.26 -31.71
N ALA A 2 31.64 -0.49 -31.95
CA ALA A 2 30.61 0.22 -31.20
C ALA A 2 30.66 -0.24 -29.74
N PRO A 3 30.51 0.67 -28.76
CA PRO A 3 30.50 0.28 -27.35
C PRO A 3 29.31 -0.65 -27.08
N VAL A 4 29.58 -1.80 -26.45
CA VAL A 4 28.55 -2.71 -25.97
C VAL A 4 27.89 -2.06 -24.77
N ILE A 5 26.62 -1.69 -24.89
CA ILE A 5 25.84 -1.16 -23.77
C ILE A 5 25.41 -2.37 -22.92
N PRO A 6 25.75 -2.43 -21.63
CA PRO A 6 25.32 -3.54 -20.78
C PRO A 6 23.79 -3.53 -20.62
N PRO A 7 23.16 -4.71 -20.42
CA PRO A 7 21.72 -4.79 -20.26
C PRO A 7 21.25 -4.06 -19.00
N ASP A 8 20.01 -3.58 -19.02
CA ASP A 8 19.39 -2.93 -17.86
C ASP A 8 19.32 -3.88 -16.64
N VAL A 9 19.37 -3.31 -15.45
CA VAL A 9 19.37 -4.02 -14.17
C VAL A 9 18.01 -3.90 -13.51
N THR A 10 17.42 -5.03 -13.12
CA THR A 10 16.18 -5.10 -12.34
C THR A 10 16.51 -5.39 -10.87
N THR A 11 15.89 -4.65 -9.95
CA THR A 11 16.04 -4.84 -8.50
C THR A 11 14.69 -4.71 -7.79
N SER A 12 14.48 -5.48 -6.72
CA SER A 12 13.29 -5.39 -5.89
C SER A 12 13.32 -4.14 -5.01
N ILE A 13 12.18 -3.46 -4.91
CA ILE A 13 11.87 -2.44 -3.90
C ILE A 13 11.19 -3.09 -2.70
N LEU A 14 10.22 -3.97 -2.97
CA LEU A 14 9.39 -4.67 -1.99
C LEU A 14 8.92 -5.99 -2.58
N GLY A 15 8.94 -7.08 -1.80
CA GLY A 15 8.59 -8.42 -2.27
C GLY A 15 9.61 -8.97 -3.28
N THR A 16 10.48 -9.87 -2.84
CA THR A 16 11.57 -10.41 -3.69
C THR A 16 11.22 -11.77 -4.28
N ASN A 17 10.73 -12.70 -3.48
CA ASN A 17 10.35 -14.05 -3.92
C ASN A 17 8.83 -14.26 -3.92
N ASP A 18 8.12 -13.50 -3.08
CA ASP A 18 6.69 -13.56 -2.90
C ASP A 18 6.13 -12.16 -2.59
N PHE A 19 4.81 -12.02 -2.56
CA PHE A 19 4.15 -10.78 -2.19
C PHE A 19 4.47 -10.41 -0.75
N SER A 20 4.62 -9.11 -0.50
CA SER A 20 4.46 -8.54 0.85
C SER A 20 2.97 -8.31 1.10
N THR A 21 2.50 -8.49 2.33
CA THR A 21 1.09 -8.27 2.68
C THR A 21 0.95 -6.89 3.30
N LEU A 22 0.15 -6.03 2.66
CA LEU A 22 -0.24 -4.74 3.17
C LEU A 22 -1.71 -4.80 3.62
N MET A 23 -1.95 -4.35 4.84
CA MET A 23 -3.24 -4.43 5.52
C MET A 23 -3.61 -3.05 6.06
N PHE A 24 -4.88 -2.66 5.93
CA PHE A 24 -5.39 -1.38 6.35
C PHE A 24 -6.60 -1.53 7.27
N GLU A 25 -6.71 -0.58 8.20
CA GLU A 25 -7.96 -0.06 8.76
C GLU A 25 -8.35 1.19 7.94
N ASP A 26 -9.65 1.52 7.85
CA ASP A 26 -10.16 2.62 7.02
C ASP A 26 -10.89 3.74 7.78
N LEU A 27 -11.00 3.61 9.10
CA LEU A 27 -11.69 4.58 9.94
C LEU A 27 -10.86 5.81 10.35
N TRP A 28 -9.56 5.88 9.99
CA TRP A 28 -8.69 7.03 10.29
C TRP A 28 -9.38 8.37 9.95
N PRO A 29 -9.39 9.37 10.85
CA PRO A 29 -8.61 9.46 12.08
C PRO A 29 -9.27 8.85 13.32
N GLY A 30 -10.41 8.17 13.16
CA GLY A 30 -11.03 7.37 14.22
C GLY A 30 -10.44 5.97 14.33
N LEU A 31 -10.79 5.26 15.40
CA LEU A 31 -10.40 3.87 15.65
C LEU A 31 -11.54 2.91 15.24
N GLY A 32 -11.16 1.70 14.82
CA GLY A 32 -12.06 0.60 14.48
C GLY A 32 -11.93 -0.58 15.43
N ASP A 33 -12.25 -1.76 14.92
CA ASP A 33 -12.13 -3.05 15.60
C ASP A 33 -10.75 -3.70 15.43
N TYR A 34 -9.85 -3.09 14.64
CA TYR A 34 -8.43 -3.45 14.57
C TYR A 34 -8.18 -4.88 14.08
N ASP A 35 -9.05 -5.38 13.20
CA ASP A 35 -8.85 -6.67 12.52
C ASP A 35 -7.90 -6.57 11.30
N PHE A 36 -7.60 -5.34 10.85
CA PHE A 36 -6.73 -5.00 9.73
C PHE A 36 -7.15 -5.64 8.40
N ASN A 37 -8.46 -5.85 8.20
CA ASN A 37 -8.96 -6.46 6.98
C ASN A 37 -9.84 -5.54 6.12
N ASP A 38 -10.05 -4.28 6.52
CA ASP A 38 -10.80 -3.28 5.75
C ASP A 38 -10.31 -3.20 4.30
N PHE A 39 -8.99 -3.32 4.12
CA PHE A 39 -8.39 -3.71 2.85
C PHE A 39 -7.10 -4.50 3.04
N VAL A 40 -7.00 -5.67 2.38
CA VAL A 40 -5.80 -6.51 2.36
C VAL A 40 -5.32 -6.69 0.93
N VAL A 41 -4.02 -6.46 0.71
CA VAL A 41 -3.41 -6.52 -0.62
C VAL A 41 -2.01 -7.13 -0.58
N GLY A 42 -1.75 -8.04 -1.50
CA GLY A 42 -0.40 -8.49 -1.81
C GLY A 42 0.29 -7.47 -2.72
N ILE A 43 1.51 -7.07 -2.40
CA ILE A 43 2.28 -6.12 -3.18
C ILE A 43 3.70 -6.62 -3.49
N LYS A 44 4.08 -6.52 -4.76
CA LYS A 44 5.47 -6.59 -5.23
C LYS A 44 5.79 -5.31 -5.98
N ALA A 45 6.99 -4.80 -5.79
CA ALA A 45 7.48 -3.63 -6.48
C ALA A 45 8.92 -3.86 -6.90
N GLU A 46 9.21 -3.61 -8.17
CA GLU A 46 10.54 -3.69 -8.75
C GLU A 46 10.86 -2.41 -9.52
N LYS A 47 12.15 -2.15 -9.70
CA LYS A 47 12.65 -1.06 -10.54
C LYS A 47 13.66 -1.58 -11.55
N VAL A 48 13.61 -1.00 -12.75
CA VAL A 48 14.55 -1.23 -13.85
C VAL A 48 15.40 0.02 -14.03
N SER A 49 16.71 -0.16 -14.17
CA SER A 49 17.66 0.93 -14.32
C SER A 49 18.74 0.63 -15.35
N THR A 50 19.36 1.66 -15.90
CA THR A 50 20.54 1.50 -16.77
C THR A 50 21.68 0.85 -15.98
N ALA A 51 22.34 -0.14 -16.54
CA ALA A 51 23.52 -0.73 -15.91
C ALA A 51 24.65 0.29 -15.73
N LEU A 52 24.82 1.20 -16.69
CA LEU A 52 25.75 2.31 -16.58
C LEU A 52 25.05 3.50 -15.95
N GLY A 53 25.53 3.92 -14.78
CA GLY A 53 25.04 5.10 -14.09
C GLY A 53 23.79 4.92 -13.24
N GLY A 54 23.13 3.76 -13.28
CA GLY A 54 22.00 3.44 -12.38
C GLY A 54 20.81 4.40 -12.54
N ILE A 55 20.52 4.83 -13.77
CA ILE A 55 19.42 5.75 -14.07
C ILE A 55 18.13 4.95 -14.15
N LEU A 56 17.11 5.39 -13.42
CA LEU A 56 15.79 4.76 -13.39
C LEU A 56 15.11 4.85 -14.76
N LYS A 57 14.56 3.72 -15.21
CA LYS A 57 13.81 3.59 -16.47
C LYS A 57 12.37 3.20 -16.26
N GLU A 58 12.12 2.33 -15.29
CA GLU A 58 10.79 1.79 -15.06
C GLU A 58 10.61 1.40 -13.60
N ILE A 59 9.40 1.58 -13.08
CA ILE A 59 8.93 0.95 -11.85
C ILE A 59 7.79 0.02 -12.25
N LYS A 60 7.83 -1.22 -11.76
CA LYS A 60 6.82 -2.25 -11.99
C LYS A 60 6.17 -2.61 -10.67
N LEU A 61 4.84 -2.63 -10.64
CA LEU A 61 4.07 -3.05 -9.48
C LEU A 61 3.20 -4.25 -9.86
N GLU A 62 3.19 -5.26 -9.02
CA GLU A 62 2.18 -6.32 -9.04
C GLU A 62 1.33 -6.16 -7.79
N ILE A 63 0.05 -5.88 -8.00
CA ILE A 63 -0.91 -5.63 -6.93
C ILE A 63 -1.95 -6.73 -6.95
N LEU A 64 -2.05 -7.51 -5.87
CA LEU A 64 -2.99 -8.61 -5.73
C LEU A 64 -4.00 -8.27 -4.63
N PRO A 65 -5.17 -7.69 -4.95
CA PRO A 65 -6.25 -7.49 -3.98
C PRO A 65 -6.68 -8.83 -3.38
N ARG A 66 -6.73 -8.93 -2.05
CA ARG A 66 -7.04 -10.19 -1.35
C ARG A 66 -8.38 -10.14 -0.64
N ALA A 67 -8.66 -9.06 0.09
CA ALA A 67 -9.90 -8.91 0.84
C ALA A 67 -10.25 -7.44 1.10
N ALA A 68 -11.51 -7.20 1.44
CA ALA A 68 -12.04 -5.89 1.79
C ALA A 68 -13.19 -6.01 2.80
N GLY A 69 -12.91 -5.96 4.10
CA GLY A 69 -13.93 -6.09 5.16
C GLY A 69 -14.90 -4.91 5.22
N ALA A 70 -14.40 -3.72 4.90
CA ALA A 70 -15.15 -2.49 5.07
C ALA A 70 -16.27 -2.25 4.04
N THR A 71 -17.22 -1.41 4.45
CA THR A 71 -18.30 -0.92 3.58
C THR A 71 -17.92 0.32 2.77
N PHE A 72 -16.86 1.04 3.15
CA PHE A 72 -16.41 2.21 2.43
C PHE A 72 -15.92 1.88 1.03
N GLN A 73 -16.17 2.81 0.12
CA GLN A 73 -15.70 2.72 -1.25
C GLN A 73 -14.27 3.26 -1.33
N ASN A 74 -13.32 2.51 -0.82
CA ASN A 74 -11.93 2.96 -0.77
C ASN A 74 -11.26 2.90 -2.15
N SER A 75 -10.25 3.74 -2.36
CA SER A 75 -9.33 3.67 -3.50
C SER A 75 -7.94 3.33 -2.98
N PHE A 76 -7.08 2.77 -3.82
CA PHE A 76 -5.71 2.44 -3.45
C PHE A 76 -4.72 3.09 -4.41
N ALA A 77 -3.65 3.64 -3.86
CA ALA A 77 -2.66 4.39 -4.61
C ALA A 77 -1.25 4.14 -4.06
N VAL A 78 -0.26 4.49 -4.87
CA VAL A 78 1.15 4.48 -4.46
C VAL A 78 1.79 5.81 -4.82
N ALA A 79 2.34 6.48 -3.82
CA ALA A 79 3.13 7.69 -3.97
C ALA A 79 4.63 7.39 -3.99
N PHE A 80 5.37 8.16 -4.79
CA PHE A 80 6.83 8.16 -4.86
C PHE A 80 7.32 9.60 -4.60
N PRO A 81 7.50 10.00 -3.33
CA PRO A 81 7.78 11.39 -2.96
C PRO A 81 9.06 11.97 -3.58
N THR A 82 10.00 11.12 -4.00
CA THR A 82 11.27 11.49 -4.62
C THR A 82 11.22 11.56 -6.15
N LEU A 83 10.11 11.17 -6.78
CA LEU A 83 9.96 11.12 -8.23
C LEU A 83 8.96 12.19 -8.70
N PRO A 84 9.37 13.24 -9.41
CA PRO A 84 8.42 14.21 -9.95
C PRO A 84 7.59 13.61 -11.08
N SER A 85 6.29 13.92 -11.14
CA SER A 85 5.39 13.42 -12.19
C SER A 85 5.84 13.80 -13.61
N SER A 86 6.58 14.90 -13.77
CA SER A 86 7.14 15.36 -15.05
C SER A 86 8.29 14.49 -15.59
N ALA A 87 8.89 13.65 -14.74
CA ALA A 87 9.86 12.65 -15.15
C ALA A 87 9.21 11.38 -15.73
N VAL A 88 7.92 11.16 -15.46
CA VAL A 88 7.17 10.00 -15.95
C VAL A 88 6.67 10.26 -17.36
N THR A 89 6.91 9.31 -18.27
CA THR A 89 6.42 9.39 -19.65
C THR A 89 5.09 8.70 -19.83
N GLU A 90 4.85 7.59 -19.12
CA GLU A 90 3.67 6.77 -19.28
C GLU A 90 3.42 5.90 -18.05
N ILE A 91 2.15 5.76 -17.68
CA ILE A 91 1.66 4.83 -16.67
C ILE A 91 0.56 3.97 -17.30
N THR A 92 0.68 2.65 -17.17
CA THR A 92 -0.29 1.68 -17.70
C THR A 92 -0.72 0.67 -16.64
N GLY A 93 -1.86 0.02 -16.87
CA GLY A 93 -2.38 -1.07 -16.03
C GLY A 93 -3.33 -0.65 -14.90
N THR A 94 -3.51 0.65 -14.66
CA THR A 94 -4.40 1.14 -13.59
C THR A 94 -5.88 0.87 -13.92
N VAL A 95 -6.69 0.63 -12.88
CA VAL A 95 -8.12 0.33 -12.99
C VAL A 95 -8.93 1.61 -12.77
N LYS A 96 -9.57 2.10 -13.84
CA LYS A 96 -10.27 3.39 -13.86
C LYS A 96 -11.78 3.24 -14.10
N GLY A 97 -12.52 4.35 -13.99
CA GLY A 97 -13.97 4.42 -14.21
C GLY A 97 -14.83 4.05 -13.00
N GLY A 98 -14.23 3.96 -11.82
CA GLY A 98 -14.91 3.65 -10.55
C GLY A 98 -15.19 4.89 -9.69
N SER A 99 -14.67 6.05 -10.09
CA SER A 99 -14.81 7.31 -9.37
C SER A 99 -14.76 8.54 -10.27
N SER A 100 -15.34 9.63 -9.80
CA SER A 100 -15.24 10.96 -10.41
C SER A 100 -14.33 11.92 -9.64
N ILE A 101 -13.69 11.50 -8.55
CA ILE A 101 -12.88 12.39 -7.70
C ILE A 101 -11.45 12.57 -8.23
N PHE A 102 -11.04 11.73 -9.18
CA PHE A 102 -9.68 11.72 -9.72
C PHE A 102 -9.58 12.51 -11.02
N SER A 103 -8.46 13.21 -11.16
CA SER A 103 -8.04 13.84 -12.41
C SER A 103 -6.64 13.36 -12.75
N TYR A 104 -6.37 13.13 -14.03
CA TYR A 104 -5.13 12.54 -14.50
C TYR A 104 -4.40 13.47 -15.45
N GLN A 105 -3.07 13.43 -15.38
CA GLN A 105 -2.19 14.01 -16.40
C GLN A 105 -2.16 13.12 -17.65
N GLY A 106 -1.66 13.65 -18.77
CA GLY A 106 -1.59 12.91 -20.03
C GLY A 106 -0.70 11.65 -19.97
N ASN A 107 0.22 11.57 -19.03
CA ASN A 107 1.05 10.38 -18.77
C ASN A 107 0.39 9.37 -17.82
N GLY A 108 -0.82 9.63 -17.34
CA GLY A 108 -1.56 8.75 -16.43
C GLY A 108 -1.32 8.99 -14.93
N ALA A 109 -0.36 9.83 -14.55
CA ALA A 109 -0.16 10.24 -13.15
C ALA A 109 -1.38 11.02 -12.63
N GLU A 110 -1.59 10.98 -11.31
CA GLU A 110 -2.58 11.85 -10.69
C GLU A 110 -2.19 13.34 -10.88
N ALA A 111 -3.16 14.18 -11.24
CA ALA A 111 -2.99 15.61 -11.38
C ALA A 111 -3.01 16.32 -10.02
N GLY A 112 -2.37 17.49 -9.93
CA GLY A 112 -2.37 18.31 -8.69
C GLY A 112 -1.37 17.85 -7.61
N GLN A 113 -0.47 16.92 -7.95
CA GLN A 113 0.56 16.44 -7.03
C GLN A 113 1.93 17.07 -7.33
N ASN A 114 2.71 17.37 -6.28
CA ASN A 114 4.10 17.85 -6.42
C ASN A 114 5.07 16.71 -6.79
N ALA A 115 4.77 15.50 -6.35
CA ALA A 115 5.51 14.27 -6.65
C ALA A 115 4.57 13.24 -7.29
N LEU A 116 5.13 12.15 -7.81
CA LEU A 116 4.35 11.12 -8.48
C LEU A 116 3.41 10.45 -7.48
N SER A 117 2.12 10.46 -7.80
CA SER A 117 1.13 9.55 -7.25
C SER A 117 0.43 8.79 -8.36
N VAL A 118 0.26 7.48 -8.14
CA VAL A 118 -0.39 6.56 -9.07
C VAL A 118 -1.59 5.93 -8.39
N ILE A 119 -2.79 6.27 -8.87
CA ILE A 119 -4.02 5.62 -8.45
C ILE A 119 -4.06 4.23 -9.09
N ILE A 120 -3.95 3.18 -8.28
CA ILE A 120 -3.92 1.78 -8.74
C ILE A 120 -5.31 1.36 -9.17
N PHE A 121 -6.30 1.59 -8.31
CA PHE A 121 -7.71 1.45 -8.62
C PHE A 121 -8.53 2.56 -7.97
N GLU A 122 -9.54 3.04 -8.68
CA GLU A 122 -10.39 4.15 -8.23
C GLU A 122 -11.46 3.73 -7.22
N ASN A 123 -11.85 2.46 -7.21
CA ASN A 123 -12.85 1.94 -6.26
C ASN A 123 -12.63 0.45 -5.99
N ILE A 124 -12.54 0.09 -4.72
CA ILE A 124 -12.29 -1.28 -4.26
C ILE A 124 -13.29 -2.29 -4.82
N ASN A 125 -14.55 -1.88 -5.08
CA ASN A 125 -15.57 -2.76 -5.64
C ASN A 125 -15.32 -3.14 -7.11
N GLN A 126 -14.43 -2.44 -7.83
CA GLN A 126 -14.01 -2.82 -9.18
C GLN A 126 -13.08 -4.03 -9.17
N VAL A 127 -12.34 -4.22 -8.07
CA VAL A 127 -11.26 -5.22 -7.97
C VAL A 127 -11.62 -6.34 -6.99
N ILE A 128 -12.46 -6.05 -6.00
CA ILE A 128 -13.07 -7.02 -5.08
C ILE A 128 -14.59 -6.76 -5.06
N PRO A 129 -15.35 -7.29 -6.04
CA PRO A 129 -16.80 -7.17 -6.05
C PRO A 129 -17.43 -7.85 -4.83
N PHE A 130 -18.54 -7.32 -4.32
CA PHE A 130 -19.26 -7.87 -3.16
C PHE A 130 -19.57 -9.38 -3.29
N ALA A 131 -19.93 -9.84 -4.50
CA ALA A 131 -20.22 -11.25 -4.77
C ALA A 131 -19.02 -12.19 -4.55
N ASN A 132 -17.81 -11.64 -4.56
CA ASN A 132 -16.54 -12.35 -4.46
C ASN A 132 -15.79 -12.04 -3.16
N ASN A 133 -16.41 -11.29 -2.25
CA ASN A 133 -15.76 -10.81 -1.04
C ASN A 133 -16.13 -11.71 0.16
N PRO A 134 -15.21 -12.57 0.64
CA PRO A 134 -15.52 -13.53 1.69
C PRO A 134 -15.75 -12.89 3.07
N LEU A 135 -15.24 -11.67 3.30
CA LEU A 135 -15.43 -10.96 4.57
C LEU A 135 -16.83 -10.33 4.66
N ARG A 136 -17.38 -9.90 3.52
CA ARG A 136 -18.68 -9.22 3.45
C ARG A 136 -19.84 -10.10 2.99
N ASN A 137 -19.54 -11.25 2.40
CA ASN A 137 -20.53 -12.17 1.87
C ASN A 137 -20.15 -13.62 2.23
N ALA A 138 -20.84 -14.19 3.22
CA ALA A 138 -20.64 -15.58 3.65
C ALA A 138 -20.95 -16.62 2.55
N SER A 139 -21.65 -16.22 1.49
CA SER A 139 -21.92 -17.03 0.30
C SER A 139 -21.04 -16.64 -0.89
N ALA A 140 -19.97 -15.88 -0.66
CA ALA A 140 -19.03 -15.50 -1.71
C ALA A 140 -18.50 -16.74 -2.43
N ALA A 141 -18.53 -16.70 -3.76
CA ALA A 141 -17.87 -17.74 -4.52
C ALA A 141 -16.34 -17.64 -4.32
N PRO A 142 -15.61 -18.76 -4.27
CA PRO A 142 -14.15 -18.73 -4.31
C PRO A 142 -13.70 -17.88 -5.50
N PHE A 143 -12.96 -16.82 -5.20
CA PHE A 143 -12.45 -15.90 -6.19
C PHE A 143 -10.93 -15.86 -6.06
N THR A 144 -10.25 -16.09 -7.18
CA THR A 144 -8.83 -15.83 -7.28
C THR A 144 -8.69 -14.55 -8.09
N ALA A 145 -8.36 -13.45 -7.42
CA ALA A 145 -8.01 -12.22 -8.10
C ALA A 145 -6.74 -12.45 -8.93
N GLU A 146 -6.72 -11.97 -10.17
CA GLU A 146 -5.48 -11.86 -10.92
C GLU A 146 -4.73 -10.59 -10.48
N PRO A 147 -3.38 -10.61 -10.41
CA PRO A 147 -2.62 -9.42 -10.11
C PRO A 147 -2.86 -8.31 -11.14
N ILE A 148 -3.07 -7.09 -10.65
CA ILE A 148 -3.04 -5.86 -11.45
C ILE A 148 -1.57 -5.52 -11.69
N LEU A 149 -1.16 -5.50 -12.96
CA LEU A 149 0.21 -5.24 -13.37
C LEU A 149 0.37 -3.78 -13.82
N ILE A 150 1.10 -2.99 -13.04
CA ILE A 150 1.35 -1.57 -13.33
C ILE A 150 2.77 -1.38 -13.86
N SER A 151 2.90 -0.63 -14.95
CA SER A 151 4.20 -0.16 -15.47
C SER A 151 4.22 1.37 -15.45
N ILE A 152 5.26 1.93 -14.82
CA ILE A 152 5.54 3.36 -14.71
C ILE A 152 6.86 3.62 -15.43
N LYS A 153 6.81 4.16 -16.65
CA LYS A 153 8.00 4.48 -17.43
C LYS A 153 8.53 5.86 -17.10
N VAL A 154 9.83 5.95 -16.91
CA VAL A 154 10.55 7.17 -16.52
C VAL A 154 11.52 7.55 -17.64
N ARG A 155 11.55 8.84 -18.00
CA ARG A 155 12.50 9.33 -18.99
C ARG A 155 13.92 9.29 -18.45
N GLU A 156 14.81 8.59 -19.14
CA GLU A 156 16.24 8.54 -18.76
C GLU A 156 16.87 9.93 -18.66
N SER A 157 16.45 10.87 -19.52
CA SER A 157 16.94 12.26 -19.52
C SER A 157 16.62 13.04 -18.25
N ALA A 158 15.72 12.56 -17.39
CA ALA A 158 15.46 13.17 -16.08
C ALA A 158 16.58 12.86 -15.08
N GLY A 159 17.45 11.88 -15.37
CA GLY A 159 18.63 11.59 -14.55
C GLY A 159 18.31 11.05 -13.15
N ILE A 160 17.08 10.58 -12.91
CA ILE A 160 16.65 10.02 -11.63
C ILE A 160 17.48 8.78 -11.33
N LYS A 161 18.11 8.74 -10.16
CA LYS A 161 18.89 7.58 -9.74
C LYS A 161 17.95 6.53 -9.17
N ALA A 162 18.15 5.27 -9.55
CA ALA A 162 17.29 4.18 -9.13
C ALA A 162 17.33 3.95 -7.62
N ASP A 163 18.43 4.27 -6.93
CA ASP A 163 18.56 4.19 -5.46
C ASP A 163 17.62 5.14 -4.70
N GLN A 164 17.19 6.24 -5.32
CA GLN A 164 16.17 7.16 -4.80
C GLN A 164 14.78 6.53 -4.72
N ILE A 165 14.56 5.40 -5.40
CA ILE A 165 13.34 4.61 -5.34
C ILE A 165 13.63 3.33 -4.55
N ASN A 166 13.32 3.34 -3.27
CA ASN A 166 13.54 2.22 -2.36
C ASN A 166 12.36 2.07 -1.40
N TYR A 167 12.46 1.13 -0.46
CA TYR A 167 11.41 0.86 0.52
C TYR A 167 10.98 2.12 1.30
N GLU A 168 11.89 3.04 1.61
CA GLU A 168 11.59 4.26 2.36
C GLU A 168 10.83 5.32 1.54
N THR A 169 11.00 5.31 0.22
CA THR A 169 10.36 6.24 -0.70
C THR A 169 9.17 5.61 -1.43
N PHE A 170 8.85 4.36 -1.11
CA PHE A 170 7.69 3.64 -1.59
C PHE A 170 6.56 3.80 -0.59
N ASN A 171 5.55 4.60 -0.94
CA ASN A 171 4.50 5.00 -0.01
C ASN A 171 3.12 4.57 -0.54
N PRO A 172 2.73 3.29 -0.37
CA PRO A 172 1.38 2.84 -0.66
C PRO A 172 0.40 3.43 0.36
N TYR A 173 -0.81 3.78 -0.09
CA TYR A 173 -1.80 4.43 0.75
C TYR A 173 -3.24 4.18 0.29
N LEU A 174 -4.16 4.28 1.23
CA LEU A 174 -5.59 4.17 1.01
C LEU A 174 -6.21 5.56 0.91
N ILE A 175 -7.14 5.76 -0.02
CA ILE A 175 -7.98 6.96 -0.10
C ILE A 175 -9.38 6.56 0.34
N VAL A 176 -9.81 7.11 1.46
CA VAL A 176 -10.94 6.57 2.21
C VAL A 176 -12.26 7.07 1.64
N ASN A 177 -13.16 6.13 1.36
CA ASN A 177 -14.56 6.36 1.03
C ASN A 177 -14.80 7.48 0.00
N GLN A 178 -14.01 7.49 -1.07
CA GLN A 178 -14.09 8.49 -2.15
C GLN A 178 -13.92 9.95 -1.67
N ASN A 179 -13.34 10.19 -0.49
CA ASN A 179 -12.91 11.52 -0.09
C ASN A 179 -11.44 11.69 -0.46
N ARG A 180 -11.15 12.50 -1.48
CA ARG A 180 -9.78 12.67 -1.97
C ARG A 180 -8.83 13.14 -0.87
N GLY A 181 -9.24 14.02 0.03
CA GLY A 181 -8.34 14.53 1.08
C GLY A 181 -8.03 13.50 2.19
N ARG A 182 -8.81 12.43 2.31
CA ARG A 182 -8.70 11.47 3.42
C ARG A 182 -7.80 10.31 3.02
N GLU A 183 -6.53 10.41 3.35
CA GLU A 183 -5.51 9.41 3.01
C GLU A 183 -5.02 8.67 4.25
N ILE A 184 -4.80 7.36 4.15
CA ILE A 184 -4.18 6.53 5.20
C ILE A 184 -2.86 5.99 4.68
N HIS A 185 -1.78 6.30 5.37
CA HIS A 185 -0.44 5.85 5.04
C HIS A 185 0.13 4.93 6.13
N LEU A 186 1.22 4.22 5.81
CA LEU A 186 2.02 3.54 6.82
C LEU A 186 2.55 4.52 7.87
N ALA A 187 2.66 4.06 9.12
CA ALA A 187 3.18 4.87 10.22
C ALA A 187 4.53 5.52 9.86
N GLY A 188 4.66 6.81 10.16
CA GLY A 188 5.85 7.63 9.87
C GLY A 188 5.97 8.10 8.42
N ARG A 189 5.12 7.64 7.49
CA ARG A 189 5.03 8.20 6.15
C ARG A 189 4.25 9.52 6.16
N GLN A 190 4.44 10.30 5.11
CA GLN A 190 3.76 11.59 4.93
C GLN A 190 2.63 11.45 3.91
N GLY A 191 1.58 12.24 4.12
CA GLY A 191 0.49 12.39 3.16
C GLY A 191 0.95 12.97 1.83
N THR A 192 0.16 12.81 0.78
CA THR A 192 0.45 13.41 -0.53
C THR A 192 0.13 14.91 -0.54
N SER A 193 0.40 15.59 -1.67
CA SER A 193 0.07 17.02 -1.80
C SER A 193 -1.42 17.30 -1.77
N LEU A 194 -2.25 16.27 -1.99
CA LEU A 194 -3.71 16.36 -1.96
C LEU A 194 -4.31 15.82 -0.65
N SER A 195 -3.49 15.38 0.31
CA SER A 195 -3.96 15.07 1.67
C SER A 195 -4.58 16.31 2.30
N ASP A 196 -5.67 16.14 3.04
CA ASP A 196 -6.30 17.22 3.80
C ASP A 196 -5.60 17.34 5.17
N PRO A 197 -4.77 18.38 5.37
CA PRO A 197 -4.03 18.54 6.62
C PRO A 197 -4.94 18.84 7.81
N SER A 198 -6.20 19.22 7.60
CA SER A 198 -7.14 19.50 8.70
C SER A 198 -7.59 18.25 9.45
N LEU A 199 -7.36 17.05 8.89
CA LEU A 199 -7.65 15.76 9.52
C LEU A 199 -6.52 15.30 10.47
N LEU A 200 -5.30 15.82 10.30
CA LEU A 200 -4.15 15.48 11.14
C LEU A 200 -4.38 16.02 12.56
N GLY A 201 -4.09 15.20 13.56
CA GLY A 201 -4.26 15.54 14.97
C GLY A 201 -5.73 15.58 15.44
N THR A 202 -6.67 15.09 14.62
CA THR A 202 -8.10 15.02 15.00
C THR A 202 -8.46 13.63 15.51
N ASN A 203 -9.56 13.52 16.27
CA ASN A 203 -10.03 12.26 16.86
C ASN A 203 -8.91 11.53 17.61
N SER A 204 -8.48 10.37 17.09
CA SER A 204 -7.43 9.56 17.68
C SER A 204 -6.08 9.72 16.97
N ASP A 205 -5.96 10.51 15.91
CA ASP A 205 -4.70 10.71 15.18
C ASP A 205 -3.69 11.55 15.97
N ASN A 206 -2.44 11.07 16.01
CA ASN A 206 -1.32 11.71 16.68
C ASN A 206 -0.33 12.39 15.73
N SER A 207 -0.68 12.60 14.45
CA SER A 207 0.29 13.01 13.44
C SER A 207 0.92 14.39 13.68
N LEU A 208 0.31 15.24 14.51
CA LEU A 208 0.84 16.56 14.87
C LEU A 208 1.79 16.53 16.08
N ASN A 209 1.70 15.51 16.95
CA ASN A 209 2.45 15.47 18.21
C ASN A 209 3.34 14.23 18.36
N GLY A 210 3.20 13.24 17.46
CA GLY A 210 3.95 11.98 17.48
C GLY A 210 4.27 11.47 16.09
N THR A 211 4.34 10.14 15.95
CA THR A 211 4.56 9.50 14.65
C THR A 211 3.34 9.68 13.76
N SER A 212 3.53 10.20 12.54
CA SER A 212 2.44 10.37 11.57
C SER A 212 1.69 9.06 11.33
N TYR A 213 0.36 9.14 11.19
CA TYR A 213 -0.55 8.01 10.99
C TYR A 213 -0.46 6.95 12.08
N THR A 214 -0.31 7.39 13.34
CA THR A 214 -0.48 6.54 14.53
C THR A 214 -1.45 7.18 15.51
N SER A 215 -2.09 6.36 16.34
CA SER A 215 -3.03 6.85 17.33
C SER A 215 -2.35 7.55 18.51
N ASP A 216 -3.05 8.50 19.13
CA ASP A 216 -2.59 9.13 20.37
C ASP A 216 -2.65 8.13 21.53
N GLY A 217 -1.70 8.23 22.45
CA GLY A 217 -1.51 7.31 23.58
C GLY A 217 -0.81 5.99 23.20
N ASP A 218 -1.45 5.16 22.38
CA ASP A 218 -1.02 3.77 22.15
C ASP A 218 -0.19 3.57 20.87
N ASN A 219 0.01 4.62 20.05
CA ASN A 219 0.74 4.58 18.77
C ASN A 219 0.27 3.48 17.81
N LEU A 220 -1.04 3.19 17.80
CA LEU A 220 -1.60 2.16 16.94
C LEU A 220 -1.61 2.65 15.48
N PRO A 221 -1.07 1.88 14.52
CA PRO A 221 -1.12 2.26 13.11
C PRO A 221 -2.51 1.99 12.51
N TRP A 222 -2.81 2.63 11.38
CA TRP A 222 -3.95 2.25 10.52
C TRP A 222 -3.52 1.43 9.29
N ALA A 223 -2.22 1.26 9.07
CA ALA A 223 -1.69 0.46 7.98
C ALA A 223 -0.46 -0.31 8.42
N ILE A 224 -0.36 -1.58 7.99
CA ILE A 224 0.74 -2.48 8.35
C ILE A 224 1.24 -3.18 7.10
N LEU A 225 2.56 -3.13 6.90
CA LEU A 225 3.24 -3.82 5.82
C LEU A 225 4.11 -4.95 6.38
N VAL A 226 3.80 -6.18 6.00
CA VAL A 226 4.56 -7.38 6.35
C VAL A 226 5.33 -7.87 5.12
N PRO A 227 6.66 -8.07 5.19
CA PRO A 227 7.50 -8.44 4.04
C PRO A 227 7.36 -9.93 3.66
N LYS A 228 6.17 -10.51 3.87
CA LYS A 228 5.80 -11.89 3.54
C LYS A 228 4.34 -11.97 3.16
N ASP A 229 4.01 -13.03 2.43
CA ASP A 229 2.65 -13.49 2.24
C ASP A 229 2.13 -14.13 3.54
N ILE A 230 1.21 -13.44 4.20
CA ILE A 230 0.58 -13.91 5.44
C ILE A 230 -0.94 -13.96 5.29
N PRO A 231 -1.64 -14.85 6.03
CA PRO A 231 -3.09 -14.81 6.14
C PRO A 231 -3.56 -13.52 6.85
N PHE A 232 -4.84 -13.21 6.77
CA PHE A 232 -5.45 -12.03 7.42
C PHE A 232 -6.59 -12.44 8.36
N MET A 233 -7.04 -11.53 9.21
CA MET A 233 -8.07 -11.81 10.20
C MET A 233 -9.45 -12.02 9.57
N HIS A 234 -10.32 -12.76 10.26
CA HIS A 234 -11.76 -12.69 10.01
C HIS A 234 -12.33 -11.34 10.42
N GLU A 235 -13.44 -10.94 9.77
CA GLU A 235 -14.19 -9.72 10.09
C GLU A 235 -14.54 -9.61 11.58
N GLY A 236 -14.24 -8.46 12.18
CA GLY A 236 -14.54 -8.13 13.58
C GLY A 236 -13.69 -8.87 14.61
N VAL A 237 -12.63 -9.56 14.17
CA VAL A 237 -11.69 -10.25 15.06
C VAL A 237 -10.40 -9.46 15.14
N ASP A 238 -10.19 -8.78 16.27
CA ASP A 238 -8.98 -8.00 16.55
C ASP A 238 -7.71 -8.81 16.25
N ILE A 239 -6.74 -8.18 15.57
CA ILE A 239 -5.49 -8.80 15.11
C ILE A 239 -4.72 -9.51 16.22
N THR A 240 -4.85 -9.06 17.47
CA THR A 240 -4.19 -9.64 18.64
C THR A 240 -4.71 -11.04 19.00
N GLU A 241 -5.92 -11.40 18.57
CA GLU A 241 -6.48 -12.73 18.75
C GLU A 241 -5.90 -13.76 17.77
N GLY A 242 -5.49 -13.31 16.57
CA GLY A 242 -4.92 -14.16 15.52
C GLY A 242 -3.40 -14.18 15.53
N TYR A 243 -2.78 -13.04 15.86
CA TYR A 243 -1.33 -12.85 15.93
C TYR A 243 -0.90 -12.50 17.36
N LEU A 244 -0.57 -13.53 18.12
CA LEU A 244 -0.48 -13.47 19.57
C LEU A 244 0.68 -12.60 20.10
N ASN A 245 1.72 -12.39 19.29
CA ASN A 245 2.86 -11.54 19.64
C ASN A 245 2.76 -10.12 19.07
N PHE A 246 1.69 -9.82 18.31
CA PHE A 246 1.46 -8.50 17.74
C PHE A 246 1.43 -7.36 18.78
N PRO A 247 0.74 -7.50 19.94
CA PRO A 247 0.70 -6.41 20.93
C PRO A 247 2.08 -5.99 21.44
N GLU A 248 2.96 -6.95 21.73
CA GLU A 248 4.30 -6.65 22.27
C GLU A 248 5.21 -6.08 21.17
N TRP A 249 5.07 -6.55 19.94
CA TRP A 249 5.74 -5.95 18.78
C TRP A 249 5.32 -4.48 18.62
N ALA A 250 4.01 -4.19 18.64
CA ALA A 250 3.49 -2.83 18.47
C ALA A 250 3.96 -1.89 19.59
N ARG A 251 3.81 -2.30 20.87
CA ARG A 251 4.22 -1.49 22.04
C ARG A 251 5.72 -1.21 22.11
N THR A 252 6.54 -2.03 21.49
CA THR A 252 8.01 -1.87 21.47
C THR A 252 8.52 -1.25 20.18
N ALA A 253 7.65 -0.67 19.36
CA ALA A 253 7.99 -0.11 18.06
C ALA A 253 8.80 -1.09 17.17
N GLY A 254 8.48 -2.38 17.28
CA GLY A 254 9.09 -3.46 16.53
C GLY A 254 10.41 -4.01 17.07
N GLU A 255 10.90 -3.55 18.23
CA GLU A 255 12.12 -4.08 18.84
C GLU A 255 11.96 -5.55 19.25
N LYS A 256 10.81 -5.91 19.82
CA LYS A 256 10.48 -7.30 20.18
C LYS A 256 9.58 -7.94 19.15
N PHE A 257 9.74 -9.26 18.99
CA PHE A 257 8.97 -10.07 18.05
C PHE A 257 8.90 -9.47 16.63
N PRO A 258 10.03 -9.10 15.99
CA PRO A 258 10.02 -8.60 14.60
C PRO A 258 9.47 -9.61 13.60
N ASN A 259 9.33 -10.86 14.04
CA ASN A 259 8.79 -12.00 13.32
C ASN A 259 7.41 -12.44 13.87
N TRP A 260 6.66 -11.55 14.55
CA TRP A 260 5.35 -11.83 15.17
C TRP A 260 4.37 -12.52 14.21
N PHE A 261 4.50 -12.22 12.92
CA PHE A 261 3.66 -12.73 11.87
C PHE A 261 4.03 -14.16 11.44
N GLU A 262 5.13 -14.78 11.85
CA GLU A 262 5.53 -16.11 11.34
C GLU A 262 4.61 -17.24 11.81
N ASN A 263 4.54 -18.35 11.06
CA ASN A 263 3.79 -19.54 11.45
C ASN A 263 4.58 -20.44 12.42
N ASN A 264 5.11 -19.85 13.49
CA ASN A 264 5.80 -20.56 14.55
C ASN A 264 4.79 -21.01 15.62
N SER A 265 5.11 -22.08 16.35
CA SER A 265 4.28 -22.54 17.48
C SER A 265 4.08 -21.39 18.48
N GLY A 266 2.83 -21.09 18.82
CA GLY A 266 2.46 -20.03 19.76
C GLY A 266 2.49 -18.60 19.19
N PHE A 267 2.70 -18.42 17.88
CA PHE A 267 2.67 -17.09 17.26
C PHE A 267 1.32 -16.76 16.66
N ARG A 268 0.61 -17.76 16.15
CA ARG A 268 -0.66 -17.60 15.46
C ARG A 268 -1.76 -18.48 16.05
N ASN A 269 -2.96 -17.95 16.11
CA ASN A 269 -4.18 -18.72 16.26
C ASN A 269 -4.86 -18.88 14.89
N ASN A 270 -4.55 -19.97 14.18
CA ASN A 270 -5.00 -20.17 12.80
C ASN A 270 -6.53 -20.29 12.64
N ASN A 271 -7.29 -20.51 13.72
CA ASN A 271 -8.76 -20.51 13.68
C ASN A 271 -9.35 -19.09 13.55
N LYS A 272 -8.52 -18.04 13.69
CA LYS A 272 -8.91 -16.64 13.54
C LYS A 272 -8.46 -16.05 12.20
N LEU A 273 -7.81 -16.85 11.35
CA LEU A 273 -7.11 -16.41 10.15
C LEU A 273 -7.73 -17.02 8.89
N PHE A 274 -7.79 -16.23 7.83
CA PHE A 274 -8.31 -16.57 6.51
C PHE A 274 -7.23 -16.37 5.43
N ARG A 275 -7.39 -17.07 4.30
CA ARG A 275 -6.61 -16.87 3.06
C ARG A 275 -7.54 -16.77 1.86
#